data_AF-A0A416VQM0-F1
#
_entry.id   AF-A0A416VQM0-F1
#
_cell.length_a   1.000
_cell.length_b   1.000
_cell.length_c   1.000
_cell.angle_alpha   90.00
_cell.angle_beta   90.00
_cell.angle_gamma   90.00
#
_symmetry.space_group_name_H-M   'P 1'
#
loop_
_entity.id
_entity.type
_entity.pdbx_description
1 polymer ?
#
loop_
_entity_poly.entity_id
_entity_poly.type
_entity_poly.pdbx_seq_one_letter_code
_entity_poly.pdbx_strand_id
1 'polypeptide(L)' 'MKKEQKLKKIDFRDYYSGLPDNKKEEVRNAILTESGMSYTTFYYKLRNNSFKPLELKMIDEITKLSTLSE' A
#
# COMPACT_ATOMS: atom_id res chain seq x y z
N MET A 1 11.13 -30.06 -5.61
CA MET A 1 11.35 -28.78 -6.31
C MET A 1 10.82 -27.65 -5.44
N LYS A 2 11.70 -26.92 -4.75
CA LYS A 2 11.32 -25.72 -4.00
C LYS A 2 10.94 -24.66 -5.03
N LYS A 3 9.64 -24.37 -5.18
CA LYS A 3 9.18 -23.27 -6.02
C LYS A 3 9.63 -21.98 -5.35
N GLU A 4 10.78 -21.48 -5.78
CA GLU A 4 11.15 -20.07 -5.63
C GLU A 4 9.95 -19.26 -6.14
N GLN A 5 9.17 -18.74 -5.18
CA GLN A 5 8.20 -17.71 -5.46
C GLN A 5 9.03 -16.53 -5.93
N LYS A 6 9.18 -16.40 -7.25
CA LYS A 6 9.50 -15.12 -7.88
C LYS A 6 8.37 -14.19 -7.47
N LEU A 7 8.53 -13.58 -6.30
CA LEU A 7 7.78 -12.44 -5.84
C LEU A 7 8.06 -11.37 -6.90
N LYS A 8 7.26 -11.40 -7.97
CA LYS A 8 7.05 -10.21 -8.80
C LYS A 8 6.87 -9.11 -7.78
N LYS A 9 7.71 -8.08 -7.81
CA LYS A 9 7.46 -6.85 -7.04
C LYS A 9 6.02 -6.46 -7.37
N ILE A 10 5.10 -6.77 -6.46
CA ILE A 10 3.71 -6.38 -6.61
C ILE A 10 3.77 -4.89 -6.35
N ASP A 11 3.53 -4.09 -7.38
CA ASP A 11 3.42 -2.66 -7.20
C ASP A 11 2.30 -2.38 -6.20
N PHE A 12 2.48 -1.39 -5.32
CA PHE A 12 1.51 -1.09 -4.26
C PHE A 12 0.09 -0.90 -4.82
N ARG A 13 -0.03 -0.42 -6.06
CA ARG A 13 -1.28 -0.33 -6.80
C ARG A 13 -2.01 -1.67 -6.93
N ASP A 14 -1.31 -2.72 -7.38
CA ASP A 14 -1.90 -4.05 -7.57
C ASP A 14 -2.32 -4.66 -6.23
N TYR A 15 -1.46 -4.51 -5.21
CA TYR A 15 -1.80 -4.90 -3.84
C TYR A 15 -3.06 -4.18 -3.35
N TYR A 16 -3.09 -2.85 -3.43
CA TYR A 16 -4.21 -2.03 -2.97
C TYR A 16 -5.48 -2.35 -3.76
N SER A 17 -5.42 -2.60 -5.06
CA SER A 17 -6.58 -2.97 -5.87
C SER A 17 -7.20 -4.30 -5.46
N GLY A 18 -6.38 -5.25 -5.01
CA GLY A 18 -6.80 -6.58 -4.57
C GLY A 18 -7.35 -6.62 -3.13
N LEU A 19 -7.18 -5.55 -2.35
CA LEU A 19 -7.75 -5.46 -1.01
C LEU A 19 -9.28 -5.34 -1.02
N PRO A 20 -9.97 -5.90 -0.02
CA PRO A 20 -11.39 -5.62 0.20
C PRO A 20 -11.61 -4.16 0.63
N ASP A 21 -12.81 -3.61 0.41
CA ASP A 21 -13.08 -2.18 0.60
C ASP A 21 -12.83 -1.68 2.02
N ASN A 22 -13.11 -2.50 3.04
CA ASN A 22 -12.77 -2.20 4.42
C ASN A 22 -11.25 -2.02 4.62
N LYS A 23 -10.45 -2.95 4.10
CA LYS A 23 -8.98 -2.88 4.21
C LYS A 23 -8.39 -1.75 3.38
N LYS A 24 -8.97 -1.45 2.21
CA LYS A 24 -8.60 -0.27 1.41
C LYS A 24 -8.78 1.00 2.21
N GLU A 25 -9.91 1.14 2.90
CA GLU A 25 -10.19 2.29 3.74
C GLU A 25 -9.21 2.40 4.92
N GLU A 26 -8.95 1.31 5.63
CA GLU A 26 -7.98 1.29 6.74
C GLU A 26 -6.59 1.73 6.28
N VAL A 27 -6.05 1.09 5.23
CA VAL A 27 -4.71 1.39 4.68
C VAL A 27 -4.66 2.83 4.17
N ARG A 28 -5.67 3.28 3.43
CA ARG A 28 -5.74 4.65 2.93
C ARG A 28 -5.73 5.65 4.08
N ASN A 29 -6.59 5.48 5.08
CA ASN A 29 -6.69 6.41 6.19
C ASN A 29 -5.37 6.47 6.97
N ALA A 30 -4.74 5.32 7.24
CA ALA A 30 -3.41 5.29 7.87
C ALA A 30 -2.35 6.06 7.06
N ILE A 31 -2.30 5.84 5.73
CA ILE A 31 -1.36 6.54 4.85
C ILE A 31 -1.62 8.05 4.85
N LEU A 32 -2.89 8.47 4.77
CA LEU A 32 -3.24 9.90 4.79
C LEU A 32 -2.86 10.55 6.13
N THR A 33 -3.08 9.86 7.25
CA THR A 33 -2.73 10.36 8.59
C THR A 33 -1.23 10.46 8.78
N GLU A 34 -0.46 9.46 8.37
CA GLU A 34 0.98 9.39 8.66
C GLU A 34 1.84 10.16 7.64
N SER A 35 1.44 10.19 6.36
CA SER A 35 2.10 11.01 5.32
C SER A 35 1.66 12.48 5.36
N GLY A 36 0.52 12.77 6.01
CA GLY A 36 -0.12 14.09 5.95
C GLY A 36 -0.62 14.47 4.55
N MET A 37 -0.76 13.48 3.67
CA MET A 37 -1.15 13.67 2.28
C MET A 37 -2.66 13.86 2.14
N SER A 38 -3.09 14.64 1.15
CA SER A 38 -4.51 14.77 0.83
C SER A 38 -5.06 13.54 0.10
N TYR A 39 -6.36 13.28 0.26
CA TYR A 39 -7.07 12.18 -0.40
C TYR A 39 -6.85 12.18 -1.93
N THR A 40 -6.94 13.33 -2.57
CA THR A 40 -6.76 13.46 -4.02
C THR A 40 -5.33 13.15 -4.45
N THR A 41 -4.34 13.60 -3.67
CA THR A 41 -2.91 13.30 -3.94
C THR A 41 -2.62 11.81 -3.81
N PHE A 42 -3.24 11.12 -2.86
CA PHE A 42 -3.10 9.67 -2.71
C PHE A 42 -3.56 8.94 -3.97
N TYR A 43 -4.79 9.20 -4.44
CA TYR A 43 -5.31 8.53 -5.65
C TYR A 43 -4.55 8.92 -6.92
N TYR A 44 -4.09 10.17 -7.02
CA TYR A 44 -3.21 10.58 -8.11
C TYR A 44 -1.92 9.76 -8.14
N LYS A 45 -1.25 9.60 -6.98
CA LYS A 45 -0.02 8.82 -6.87
C LYS A 45 -0.25 7.34 -7.08
N LEU A 46 -1.36 6.80 -6.58
CA LEU A 46 -1.77 5.42 -6.77
C LEU A 46 -1.99 5.09 -8.25
N ARG A 47 -2.69 5.97 -8.98
CA ARG A 47 -2.94 5.79 -10.41
C ARG A 47 -1.66 5.89 -11.24
N ASN A 48 -0.80 6.86 -10.92
CA ASN A 48 0.43 7.16 -11.66
C ASN A 48 1.67 6.45 -11.13
N ASN A 49 1.52 5.56 -10.15
CA ASN A 49 2.61 4.90 -9.43
C ASN A 49 3.75 5.85 -9.00
N SER A 50 3.38 7.05 -8.53
CA SER A 50 4.31 8.17 -8.27
C SER A 50 4.58 8.37 -6.77
N PHE A 51 4.56 7.29 -6.01
CA PHE A 51 4.99 7.29 -4.61
C PHE A 51 6.51 7.41 -4.53
N LYS A 52 7.00 8.23 -3.59
CA LYS A 52 8.44 8.35 -3.37
C LYS A 52 8.94 7.11 -2.62
N PRO A 53 10.24 6.79 -2.69
CA PRO A 53 10.80 5.64 -1.96
C PRO A 53 10.52 5.65 -0.45
N LEU A 54 10.49 6.83 0.18
CA LEU A 54 10.15 6.98 1.60
C LEU A 54 8.67 6.68 1.88
N GLU A 55 7.78 7.19 1.03
CA GLU A 55 6.34 6.87 1.10
C GLU A 55 6.11 5.37 0.93
N LEU A 56 6.79 4.73 -0.02
CA LEU A 56 6.66 3.30 -0.23
C LEU A 56 7.14 2.47 0.97
N LYS A 57 8.19 2.91 1.67
CA LYS A 57 8.64 2.26 2.91
C LYS A 57 7.57 2.39 4.01
N MET A 58 7.06 3.60 4.22
CA MET A 58 5.99 3.85 5.19
C MET A 58 4.72 3.04 4.87
N ILE A 59 4.32 3.02 3.61
CA ILE A 59 3.20 2.22 3.11
C ILE A 59 3.44 0.73 3.39
N ASP A 60 4.64 0.21 3.11
CA ASP A 60 5.02 -1.18 3.38
C ASP A 60 4.97 -1.52 4.88
N GLU A 61 5.33 -0.57 5.75
CA GLU A 61 5.19 -0.73 7.21
C GLU A 61 3.72 -0.78 7.64
N ILE A 62 2.88 0.13 7.12
CA ILE A 62 1.44 0.17 7.39
C ILE A 62 0.75 -1.12 6.93
N THR A 63 1.07 -1.62 5.73
CA THR A 63 0.43 -2.82 5.18
C THR A 63 0.85 -4.09 5.91
N LYS A 64 2.12 -4.17 6.36
CA LYS A 64 2.60 -5.26 7.23
C LYS A 64 1.93 -5.23 8.60
N LEU A 65 1.74 -4.04 9.18
CA LEU A 65 1.03 -3.91 10.46
C LEU A 65 -0.43 -4.40 10.34
N SER A 66 -1.10 -4.10 9.23
CA SER A 66 -2.50 -4.49 9.00
C SER A 66 -2.72 -6.00 8.81
N THR A 67 -1.65 -6.77 8.54
CA THR A 67 -1.68 -8.23 8.35
C THR A 67 -1.26 -9.02 9.60
N LEU A 68 -0.81 -8.36 10.68
CA LEU A 68 -0.27 -9.00 11.89
C LEU A 68 -1.25 -9.02 13.09
N SER A 69 -2.49 -8.55 12.92
CA SER A 69 -3.49 -8.47 13.99
C SER A 69 -4.52 -9.63 13.99
N GLU A 70 -4.10 -10.85 13.63
CA GLU A 70 -4.90 -12.07 13.84
C GLU A 70 -4.61 -12.75 15.18
#